data_AF-A0A1Q8L564-F1
#
_entry.id   AF-A0A1Q8L564-F1
#
_cell.length_a   1.000
_cell.length_b   1.000
_cell.length_c   1.000
_cell.angle_alpha   90.00
_cell.angle_beta   90.00
_cell.angle_gamma   90.00
#
_symmetry.space_group_name_H-M   'P 1'
#
loop_
_entity.id
_entity.type
_entity.pdbx_description
1 polymer ?
#
loop_
_entity_poly.entity_id
_entity_poly.type
_entity_poly.pdbx_seq_one_letter_code
_entity_poly.pdbx_strand_id
1 'polypeptide(L)'
;MMISTYSVLTEILVDEFQLCAEDLSADARCGEVGLDSLTAAELAGLLRSRLGVEVQDYERLELPTLGDVAALVETRLPADQRQG
;
A
#
# COMPACT_ATOMS: atom_id res chain seq x y z
N MET A 1 -19.09 6.95 1.51
CA MET A 1 -18.48 5.89 2.35
C MET A 1 -17.02 6.29 2.46
N MET A 2 -16.48 6.55 3.66
CA MET A 2 -15.08 7.02 3.80
C MET A 2 -14.14 5.91 3.34
N ILE A 3 -13.50 6.11 2.21
CA ILE A 3 -12.50 5.19 1.66
C ILE A 3 -11.18 5.57 2.33
N SER A 4 -10.76 4.81 3.33
CA SER A 4 -9.44 4.98 3.96
C SER A 4 -8.34 4.53 2.99
N THR A 5 -7.17 5.17 3.07
CA THR A 5 -6.01 4.81 2.24
C THR A 5 -5.66 3.32 2.36
N TYR A 6 -5.82 2.76 3.55
CA TYR A 6 -5.68 1.33 3.80
C TYR A 6 -6.58 0.49 2.89
N SER A 7 -7.88 0.79 2.79
CA SER A 7 -8.80 0.05 1.92
C SER A 7 -8.41 0.11 0.46
N VAL A 8 -8.03 1.28 -0.05
CA VAL A 8 -7.58 1.43 -1.44
C VAL A 8 -6.32 0.61 -1.69
N LEU A 9 -5.36 0.64 -0.75
CA LEU A 9 -4.17 -0.20 -0.81
C LEU A 9 -4.54 -1.69 -0.84
N THR A 10 -5.44 -2.11 0.06
CA THR A 10 -5.87 -3.49 0.19
C THR A 10 -6.58 -3.96 -1.09
N GLU A 11 -7.45 -3.13 -1.68
CA GLU A 11 -8.11 -3.42 -2.95
C GLU A 11 -7.12 -3.55 -4.09
N ILE A 12 -6.14 -2.65 -4.21
CA ILE A 12 -5.09 -2.76 -5.24
C ILE A 12 -4.29 -4.06 -5.04
N LEU A 13 -3.96 -4.41 -3.80
CA LEU A 13 -3.25 -5.65 -3.45
C LEU A 13 -4.07 -6.91 -3.76
N VAL A 14 -5.38 -6.86 -3.59
CA VAL A 14 -6.26 -8.00 -3.89
C VAL A 14 -6.52 -8.12 -5.40
N ASP A 15 -6.75 -7.00 -6.08
CA ASP A 15 -7.16 -6.97 -7.49
C ASP A 15 -5.96 -7.18 -8.43
N GLU A 16 -4.86 -6.44 -8.20
CA GLU A 16 -3.67 -6.49 -9.06
C GLU A 16 -2.73 -7.62 -8.65
N PHE A 17 -2.57 -7.86 -7.34
CA PHE A 17 -1.62 -8.85 -6.83
C PHE A 17 -2.26 -10.17 -6.40
N GLN A 18 -3.60 -10.29 -6.47
CA GLN A 18 -4.35 -11.49 -6.07
C GLN A 18 -4.06 -11.94 -4.64
N LEU A 19 -3.70 -11.00 -3.77
CA LEU A 19 -3.48 -11.28 -2.35
C LEU A 19 -4.81 -11.49 -1.62
N CYS A 20 -4.79 -12.28 -0.55
CA CYS A 20 -5.98 -12.50 0.26
C CYS A 20 -6.21 -11.30 1.18
N ALA A 21 -7.34 -10.60 1.01
CA ALA A 21 -7.73 -9.51 1.90
C ALA A 21 -7.77 -9.91 3.39
N GLU A 22 -8.03 -11.19 3.67
CA GLU A 22 -8.03 -11.77 5.01
C GLU A 22 -6.63 -11.80 5.65
N ASP A 23 -5.59 -11.95 4.82
CA ASP A 23 -4.18 -11.96 5.23
C ASP A 23 -3.60 -10.53 5.30
N LEU A 24 -4.21 -9.60 4.56
CA LEU A 24 -3.87 -8.17 4.56
C LEU A 24 -4.42 -7.47 5.82
N SER A 25 -3.77 -7.74 6.95
CA SER A 25 -4.00 -7.05 8.23
C SER A 25 -2.92 -6.00 8.52
N ALA A 26 -3.23 -4.99 9.33
CA ALA A 26 -2.27 -3.95 9.70
C ALA A 26 -1.01 -4.50 10.42
N ASP A 27 -1.14 -5.66 11.08
CA ASP A 27 -0.05 -6.38 11.75
C ASP A 27 0.64 -7.40 10.83
N ALA A 28 0.07 -7.67 9.65
CA ALA A 28 0.59 -8.67 8.72
C ALA A 28 1.91 -8.20 8.13
N ARG A 29 2.89 -9.10 8.09
CA ARG A 29 4.22 -8.80 7.56
C ARG A 29 4.21 -8.78 6.04
N CYS A 30 4.83 -7.75 5.45
CA CYS A 30 4.99 -7.68 3.98
C CYS A 30 5.58 -8.98 3.41
N GLY A 31 6.61 -9.54 4.04
CA GLY A 31 7.22 -10.79 3.59
C GLY A 31 6.33 -12.03 3.75
N GLU A 32 5.29 -12.00 4.59
CA GLU A 32 4.35 -13.13 4.77
C GLU A 32 3.15 -13.03 3.82
N VAL A 33 2.67 -11.82 3.55
CA VAL A 33 1.56 -11.56 2.62
C VAL A 33 1.97 -11.65 1.14
N GLY A 34 3.25 -11.91 0.83
CA GLY A 34 3.76 -11.97 -0.55
C GLY A 34 4.12 -10.61 -1.16
N LEU A 35 4.39 -9.60 -0.32
CA LEU A 35 5.02 -8.35 -0.75
C LEU A 35 6.54 -8.52 -0.84
N ASP A 36 6.96 -9.25 -1.88
CA ASP A 36 8.35 -9.34 -2.32
C ASP A 36 8.82 -8.07 -3.05
N SER A 37 10.13 -7.94 -3.30
CA SER A 37 10.74 -6.77 -4.00
C SER A 37 10.10 -6.51 -5.38
N LEU A 38 9.65 -7.55 -6.10
CA LEU A 38 8.94 -7.39 -7.38
C LEU A 38 7.56 -6.73 -7.20
N THR A 39 6.74 -7.30 -6.33
CA THR A 39 5.39 -6.79 -6.03
C THR A 39 5.42 -5.41 -5.39
N ALA A 40 6.46 -5.13 -4.60
CA ALA A 40 6.72 -3.81 -4.04
C ALA A 40 6.98 -2.74 -5.12
N ALA A 41 7.82 -3.05 -6.10
CA ALA A 41 8.11 -2.15 -7.21
C ALA A 41 6.86 -1.87 -8.08
N GLU A 42 6.07 -2.91 -8.35
CA GLU A 42 4.78 -2.81 -9.04
C GLU A 42 3.79 -1.94 -8.24
N LEU A 43 3.71 -2.16 -6.91
CA LEU A 43 2.84 -1.40 -6.03
C LEU A 43 3.23 0.08 -6.01
N ALA A 44 4.52 0.39 -5.95
CA ALA A 44 5.02 1.76 -6.06
C ALA A 44 4.62 2.42 -7.39
N GLY A 45 4.68 1.66 -8.49
CA GLY A 45 4.20 2.10 -9.81
C GLY A 45 2.68 2.39 -9.82
N LEU A 46 1.89 1.52 -9.20
CA LEU A 46 0.43 1.67 -9.09
C LEU A 46 0.04 2.84 -8.20
N LEU A 47 0.70 3.02 -7.05
CA LEU A 47 0.50 4.16 -6.15
C LEU A 47 0.83 5.47 -6.86
N ARG A 48 1.91 5.51 -7.64
CA ARG A 48 2.27 6.66 -8.47
C ARG A 48 1.23 6.93 -9.56
N SER A 49 0.75 5.90 -10.23
CA SER A 49 -0.20 6.03 -11.35
C SER A 49 -1.61 6.40 -10.89
N ARG A 50 -2.12 5.75 -9.83
CA ARG A 50 -3.48 5.95 -9.30
C ARG A 50 -3.59 7.14 -8.36
N LEU A 51 -2.60 7.33 -7.49
CA LEU A 51 -2.67 8.30 -6.39
C LEU A 51 -1.68 9.46 -6.57
N GLY A 52 -0.77 9.39 -7.54
CA GLY A 52 0.29 10.39 -7.73
C GLY A 52 1.38 10.33 -6.66
N VAL A 53 1.42 9.27 -5.84
CA VAL A 53 2.36 9.13 -4.72
C VAL A 53 3.57 8.32 -5.16
N GLU A 54 4.73 8.94 -5.17
CA GLU A 54 5.98 8.27 -5.52
C GLU A 54 6.62 7.66 -4.25
N VAL A 55 6.54 6.33 -4.12
CA VAL A 55 7.14 5.59 -3.00
C VAL A 55 8.42 4.90 -3.48
N GLN A 56 9.46 5.70 -3.76
CA GLN A 56 10.78 5.16 -4.12
C GLN A 56 11.49 4.48 -2.94
N ASP A 57 11.10 4.86 -1.72
CA ASP A 57 11.73 4.40 -0.49
C ASP A 57 11.09 3.14 0.09
N TYR A 58 10.12 2.47 -0.54
CA TYR A 58 9.54 1.24 0.03
C TYR A 58 10.62 0.20 0.36
N GLU A 59 11.68 0.13 -0.45
CA GLU A 59 12.81 -0.78 -0.24
C GLU A 59 13.82 -0.28 0.81
N ARG A 60 13.83 1.02 1.11
CA ARG A 60 14.67 1.66 2.14
C ARG A 60 13.98 1.80 3.49
N LEU A 61 12.65 1.85 3.45
CA LEU A 61 11.76 1.79 4.58
C LEU A 61 11.63 0.30 4.89
N GLU A 62 12.37 -0.16 5.90
CA GLU A 62 12.26 -1.51 6.46
C GLU A 62 10.88 -1.71 7.12
N LEU A 63 9.79 -1.47 6.39
CA LEU A 63 8.42 -1.51 6.90
C LEU A 63 8.10 -2.95 7.18
N PRO A 64 7.96 -3.33 8.46
CA PRO A 64 7.78 -4.71 8.80
C PRO A 64 6.37 -5.18 8.42
N THR A 65 5.38 -4.28 8.39
CA THR A 65 3.96 -4.63 8.25
C THR A 65 3.22 -3.75 7.25
N LEU A 66 2.11 -4.30 6.76
CA LEU A 66 1.21 -3.63 5.83
C LEU A 66 0.57 -2.36 6.42
N GLY A 67 0.30 -2.35 7.72
CA GLY A 67 -0.24 -1.16 8.41
C GLY A 67 0.72 0.02 8.36
N ASP A 68 2.02 -0.24 8.45
CA ASP A 68 3.07 0.78 8.36
C ASP A 68 3.16 1.35 6.93
N VAL A 69 3.03 0.49 5.91
CA VAL A 69 2.94 0.90 4.50
C VAL A 69 1.71 1.79 4.27
N ALA A 70 0.55 1.38 4.77
CA ALA A 70 -0.68 2.14 4.61
C ALA A 70 -0.63 3.50 5.31
N ALA A 71 -0.09 3.57 6.53
CA ALA A 71 0.10 4.82 7.25
C ALA A 71 1.11 5.76 6.55
N LEU A 72 2.16 5.19 5.95
CA LEU A 72 3.13 5.95 5.17
C LEU A 72 2.50 6.54 3.90
N VAL A 73 1.76 5.72 3.14
CA VAL A 73 1.02 6.19 1.96
C VAL A 73 -0.02 7.23 2.38
N GLU A 74 -0.73 7.02 3.49
CA GLU A 74 -1.67 7.98 4.04
C GLU A 74 -1.00 9.30 4.39
N THR A 75 0.23 9.28 4.92
CA THR A 75 1.02 10.48 5.23
C THR A 75 1.51 11.18 3.96
N ARG A 76 1.88 10.43 2.93
CA ARG A 76 2.44 10.93 1.66
C ARG A 76 1.36 11.37 0.65
N LEU A 77 0.13 10.93 0.82
CA LEU A 77 -0.99 11.39 0.01
C LEU A 77 -1.09 12.93 0.07
N PRO A 78 -1.27 13.62 -1.06
CA PRO A 78 -1.55 15.06 -1.04
C PRO A 78 -2.88 15.30 -0.31
N ALA A 79 -2.96 16.39 0.47
CA ALA A 79 -4.16 16.74 1.23
C ALA A 79 -5.43 16.89 0.36
N ASP A 80 -5.25 17.14 -0.94
CA ASP A 80 -6.29 17.22 -1.97
C ASP A 80 -7.09 15.92 -2.14
N GLN A 81 -6.46 14.76 -1.88
CA GLN A 81 -7.09 13.44 -1.98
C GLN A 81 -7.59 12.89 -0.63
N ARG A 82 -7.48 13.67 0.46
CA ARG A 82 -7.95 13.27 1.81
C ARG A 82 -9.45 13.52 2.03
N GLN A 83 -10.12 14.14 1.06
CA GLN A 83 -11.54 14.49 1.09
C GLN A 83 -12.19 14.21 -0.28
N GLY A 84 -12.37 12.94 -0.64
CA GLY A 84 -13.20 12.50 -1.77
C GLY A 84 -14.35 11.62 -1.28
#